data_AF-A0A8H7QD77-F1
#
_entry.id   AF-A0A8H7QD77-F1
#
_cell.length_a   1.000
_cell.length_b   1.000
_cell.length_c   1.000
_cell.angle_alpha   90.00
_cell.angle_beta   90.00
_cell.angle_gamma   90.00
#
_symmetry.space_group_name_H-M   'P 1'
#
loop_
_entity.id
_entity.type
_entity.pdbx_description
1 polymer ?
#
loop_
_entity_poly.entity_id
_entity_poly.type
_entity_poly.pdbx_seq_one_letter_code
_entity_poly.pdbx_strand_id
1 'polypeptide(L)'
;MYMKEPRKTIAVDLDQTLACTLESLVEWHNDIYATNFNVTDFNTYEYWRVWGGTREESCMKIRDFYDSSYFDQIQPIQDFALEALKMLKRRHFSLVIITSRQQFVAEKTKRFVDRHYPDSEQLEYVSKPKSVICQEIGVDVLIDDSLEHAFDCSTLGIDILLYDRQGQYIWNHDDILRKRHAQHSAPTLTSTSRRLYHQTPRELSKNVHRMTSWKEIIAQFPKPSSPLRFCYFANESEAEGEEEDSCDSEQNYFDTPNYYGYETIEVEEMSEEEEEEEEEEEEEYPLYRDNRVWV
;
A
#
# COMPACT_ATOMS: atom_id res chain seq x y z
N MET A 1 6.77 38.58 2.49
CA MET A 1 6.32 37.36 1.79
C MET A 1 6.51 36.20 2.74
N TYR A 2 5.44 35.56 3.22
CA TYR A 2 5.56 34.27 3.88
C TYR A 2 5.92 33.25 2.80
N MET A 3 7.14 32.72 2.83
CA MET A 3 7.47 31.55 2.01
C MET A 3 6.64 30.40 2.57
N LYS A 4 5.72 29.85 1.77
CA LYS A 4 5.05 28.59 2.12
C LYS A 4 6.15 27.54 2.27
N GLU A 5 6.18 26.86 3.40
CA GLU A 5 7.06 25.70 3.56
C GLU A 5 6.79 24.69 2.43
N PRO A 6 7.84 24.04 1.91
CA PRO A 6 7.68 23.03 0.87
C PRO A 6 6.75 21.92 1.36
N ARG A 7 5.92 21.43 0.44
CA ARG A 7 4.98 20.33 0.69
C ARG A 7 5.79 19.08 1.04
N LYS A 8 5.54 18.47 2.21
CA LYS A 8 6.19 17.21 2.56
C LYS A 8 5.77 16.09 1.60
N THR A 9 6.72 15.26 1.22
CA THR A 9 6.53 14.15 0.27
C THR A 9 6.52 12.81 0.99
N ILE A 10 5.48 12.02 0.75
CA ILE A 10 5.30 10.68 1.29
C ILE A 10 5.39 9.69 0.13
N ALA A 11 6.38 8.80 0.19
CA ALA A 11 6.46 7.64 -0.68
C ALA A 11 5.75 6.45 -0.07
N VAL A 12 5.01 5.72 -0.90
CA VAL A 12 4.22 4.56 -0.48
C VAL A 12 4.57 3.37 -1.35
N ASP A 13 4.94 2.27 -0.72
CA ASP A 13 5.12 1.00 -1.41
C ASP A 13 3.80 0.45 -1.95
N LEU A 14 3.89 -0.37 -2.99
CA LEU A 14 2.76 -1.02 -3.60
C LEU A 14 2.51 -2.41 -3.01
N ASP A 15 3.45 -3.33 -3.19
CA ASP A 15 3.24 -4.73 -2.83
C ASP A 15 3.20 -4.87 -1.32
N GLN A 16 2.19 -5.57 -0.78
CA GLN A 16 1.98 -5.79 0.66
C GLN A 16 1.72 -4.50 1.47
N THR A 17 1.71 -3.33 0.84
CA THR A 17 1.41 -2.02 1.46
C THR A 17 0.12 -1.38 0.91
N LEU A 18 -0.12 -1.52 -0.39
CA LEU A 18 -1.35 -1.12 -1.07
C LEU A 18 -1.99 -2.28 -1.86
N ALA A 19 -1.24 -3.32 -2.19
CA ALA A 19 -1.70 -4.45 -3.01
C ALA A 19 -1.52 -5.79 -2.29
N CYS A 20 -2.53 -6.65 -2.34
CA CYS A 20 -2.51 -8.03 -1.84
C CYS A 20 -1.78 -8.98 -2.82
N THR A 21 -0.56 -8.62 -3.23
CA THR A 21 0.21 -9.36 -4.25
C THR A 21 0.63 -10.75 -3.77
N LEU A 22 1.06 -10.89 -2.51
CA LEU A 22 1.51 -12.16 -1.95
C LEU A 22 0.34 -13.13 -1.79
N GLU A 23 -0.84 -12.65 -1.40
CA GLU A 23 -2.06 -13.44 -1.33
C GLU A 23 -2.39 -14.05 -2.69
N SER A 24 -2.41 -13.20 -3.72
CA SER A 24 -2.68 -13.62 -5.10
C SER A 24 -1.60 -14.58 -5.64
N LEU A 25 -0.33 -14.32 -5.32
CA LEU A 25 0.78 -15.20 -5.68
C LEU A 25 0.69 -16.57 -5.01
N VAL A 26 0.28 -16.61 -3.75
CA VAL A 26 0.11 -17.85 -2.98
C VAL A 26 -1.05 -18.67 -3.55
N GLU A 27 -2.17 -18.02 -3.85
CA GLU A 27 -3.33 -18.65 -4.48
C GLU A 27 -2.94 -19.25 -5.84
N TRP A 28 -2.31 -18.46 -6.71
CA TRP A 28 -1.77 -18.91 -7.99
C TRP A 28 -0.83 -20.10 -7.84
N HIS A 29 0.15 -20.02 -6.92
CA HIS A 29 1.13 -21.08 -6.76
C HIS A 29 0.48 -22.39 -6.27
N ASN A 30 -0.50 -22.29 -5.34
CA ASN A 30 -1.23 -23.46 -4.86
C ASN A 30 -2.03 -24.13 -5.98
N ASP A 31 -2.69 -23.36 -6.83
CA ASP A 31 -3.49 -23.89 -7.93
C ASP A 31 -2.63 -24.51 -9.04
N ILE A 32 -1.51 -23.87 -9.41
CA ILE A 32 -0.64 -24.35 -10.49
C ILE A 32 0.23 -25.54 -10.06
N TYR A 33 0.74 -25.55 -8.83
CA TYR A 33 1.70 -26.55 -8.35
C TYR A 33 1.11 -27.55 -7.36
N ALA A 34 -0.21 -27.52 -7.14
CA ALA A 34 -0.93 -28.35 -6.16
C ALA A 34 -0.28 -28.26 -4.75
N THR A 35 0.13 -27.07 -4.35
CA THR A 35 0.68 -26.79 -3.01
C THR A 35 -0.41 -26.31 -2.05
N ASN A 36 -0.07 -26.13 -0.78
CA ASN A 36 -0.99 -25.64 0.25
C ASN A 36 -0.30 -24.63 1.18
N PHE A 37 0.34 -23.63 0.58
CA PHE A 37 0.97 -22.54 1.32
C PHE A 37 -0.06 -21.51 1.78
N ASN A 38 0.25 -20.85 2.89
CA ASN A 38 -0.41 -19.67 3.40
C ASN A 38 0.57 -18.49 3.38
N VAL A 39 0.06 -17.26 3.42
CA VAL A 39 0.88 -16.04 3.50
C VAL A 39 1.89 -16.10 4.66
N THR A 40 1.51 -16.70 5.80
CA THR A 40 2.37 -16.83 6.99
C THR A 40 3.55 -17.81 6.81
N ASP A 41 3.55 -18.61 5.75
CA ASP A 41 4.68 -19.48 5.42
C ASP A 41 5.84 -18.68 4.80
N PHE A 42 5.54 -17.50 4.25
CA PHE A 42 6.52 -16.60 3.66
C PHE A 42 7.13 -15.73 4.76
N ASN A 43 8.39 -15.99 5.06
CA ASN A 43 9.17 -15.25 6.06
C ASN A 43 10.37 -14.51 5.44
N THR A 44 10.44 -14.50 4.11
CA THR A 44 11.53 -13.94 3.31
C THR A 44 11.01 -13.60 1.91
N TYR A 45 11.59 -12.57 1.30
CA TYR A 45 11.38 -12.25 -0.12
C TYR A 45 12.10 -13.23 -1.07
N GLU A 46 12.99 -14.09 -0.55
CA GLU A 46 13.63 -15.16 -1.30
C GLU A 46 12.71 -16.39 -1.43
N TYR A 47 11.67 -16.32 -2.27
CA TYR A 47 10.61 -17.34 -2.33
C TYR A 47 11.08 -18.76 -2.66
N TRP A 48 12.21 -18.93 -3.36
CA TRP A 48 12.85 -20.24 -3.55
C TRP A 48 13.15 -20.97 -2.23
N ARG A 49 13.33 -20.25 -1.12
CA ARG A 49 13.54 -20.85 0.21
C ARG A 49 12.25 -21.45 0.80
N VAL A 50 11.09 -20.95 0.36
CA VAL A 50 9.76 -21.39 0.81
C VAL A 50 9.25 -22.48 -0.13
N TRP A 51 9.30 -22.23 -1.43
CA TRP A 51 8.86 -23.17 -2.46
C TRP A 51 9.80 -24.37 -2.65
N GLY A 52 11.06 -24.25 -2.24
CA GLY A 52 12.14 -25.15 -2.61
C GLY A 52 12.65 -24.90 -4.03
N GLY A 53 13.58 -25.74 -4.47
CA GLY A 53 14.24 -25.60 -5.77
C GLY A 53 15.36 -24.55 -5.78
N THR A 54 15.55 -23.94 -6.94
CA THR A 54 16.62 -22.96 -7.23
C THR A 54 16.08 -21.54 -7.32
N ARG A 55 16.99 -20.56 -7.27
CA ARG A 55 16.64 -19.15 -7.47
C ARG A 55 16.05 -18.91 -8.85
N GLU A 56 16.63 -19.56 -9.85
CA GLU A 56 16.23 -19.48 -11.25
C GLU A 56 14.80 -20.01 -11.46
N GLU A 57 14.46 -21.15 -10.86
CA GLU A 57 13.09 -21.68 -10.87
C GLU A 57 12.10 -20.72 -10.21
N SER A 58 12.45 -20.13 -9.07
CA SER A 58 11.60 -19.11 -8.43
C SER A 58 11.43 -17.87 -9.29
N CYS A 59 12.46 -17.42 -10.01
CA CYS A 59 12.35 -16.30 -10.95
C CYS A 59 11.42 -16.64 -12.12
N MET A 60 11.49 -17.85 -12.66
CA MET A 60 10.57 -18.32 -13.72
C MET A 60 9.13 -18.34 -13.21
N LYS A 61 8.88 -18.89 -12.02
CA LYS A 61 7.55 -18.88 -11.38
C LYS A 61 6.99 -17.47 -11.22
N ILE A 62 7.81 -16.52 -10.76
CA ILE A 62 7.36 -15.13 -10.61
C ILE A 62 7.01 -14.49 -11.96
N ARG A 63 7.76 -14.81 -13.01
CA ARG A 63 7.43 -14.38 -14.36
C ARG A 63 6.10 -14.97 -14.85
N ASP A 64 5.90 -16.27 -14.65
CA ASP A 64 4.64 -16.94 -15.02
C ASP A 64 3.45 -16.36 -14.23
N PHE A 65 3.66 -16.00 -12.96
CA PHE A 65 2.66 -15.30 -12.16
C PHE A 65 2.28 -13.95 -12.77
N TYR A 66 3.25 -13.13 -13.20
CA TYR A 66 2.97 -11.85 -13.85
C TYR A 66 2.17 -11.96 -15.14
N ASP A 67 2.33 -13.07 -15.86
CA ASP A 67 1.59 -13.36 -17.09
C ASP A 67 0.21 -14.01 -16.81
N SER A 68 -0.04 -14.44 -15.58
CA SER A 68 -1.30 -15.10 -15.18
C SER A 68 -2.45 -14.12 -14.92
N SER A 69 -3.68 -14.65 -14.97
CA SER A 69 -4.89 -13.91 -14.57
C SER A 69 -4.90 -13.51 -13.09
N TYR A 70 -4.18 -14.23 -12.22
CA TYR A 70 -4.12 -13.93 -10.80
C TYR A 70 -3.47 -12.57 -10.55
N PHE A 71 -2.41 -12.25 -11.28
CA PHE A 71 -1.76 -10.94 -11.19
C PHE A 71 -2.69 -9.79 -11.61
N ASP A 72 -3.49 -10.00 -12.66
CA ASP A 72 -4.48 -9.02 -13.12
C ASP A 72 -5.68 -8.87 -12.16
N GLN A 73 -5.87 -9.83 -11.24
CA GLN A 73 -6.94 -9.87 -10.24
C GLN A 73 -6.49 -9.50 -8.83
N ILE A 74 -5.23 -9.09 -8.64
CA ILE A 74 -4.71 -8.60 -7.35
C ILE A 74 -5.68 -7.56 -6.78
N GLN A 75 -6.07 -7.76 -5.53
CA GLN A 75 -6.96 -6.85 -4.82
C GLN A 75 -6.16 -5.76 -4.09
N PRO A 76 -6.70 -4.53 -3.96
CA PRO A 76 -6.12 -3.52 -3.09
C PRO A 76 -6.25 -3.95 -1.62
N ILE A 77 -5.36 -3.44 -0.77
CA ILE A 77 -5.52 -3.60 0.67
C ILE A 77 -6.70 -2.73 1.13
N GLN A 78 -7.65 -3.37 1.82
CA GLN A 78 -8.91 -2.78 2.28
C GLN A 78 -8.92 -2.49 3.79
N ASP A 79 -7.81 -2.00 4.34
CA ASP A 79 -7.66 -1.72 5.78
C ASP A 79 -7.56 -0.22 6.10
N PHE A 80 -8.29 0.62 5.34
CA PHE A 80 -8.28 2.10 5.39
C PHE A 80 -7.16 2.77 4.56
N ALA A 81 -6.47 2.02 3.70
CA ALA A 81 -5.40 2.54 2.85
C ALA A 81 -5.85 3.69 1.91
N LEU A 82 -6.90 3.46 1.11
CA LEU A 82 -7.39 4.47 0.16
C LEU A 82 -7.88 5.73 0.88
N GLU A 83 -8.61 5.58 1.98
CA GLU A 83 -9.09 6.68 2.80
C GLU A 83 -7.93 7.48 3.40
N ALA A 84 -6.90 6.79 3.91
CA ALA A 84 -5.71 7.43 4.46
C ALA A 84 -4.96 8.24 3.40
N LEU A 85 -4.74 7.69 2.20
CA LEU A 85 -4.13 8.43 1.09
C LEU A 85 -4.95 9.69 0.72
N LYS A 86 -6.28 9.56 0.61
CA LYS A 86 -7.17 10.72 0.38
C LYS A 86 -7.06 11.75 1.50
N MET A 87 -6.95 11.31 2.76
CA MET A 87 -6.78 12.22 3.90
C MET A 87 -5.42 12.93 3.88
N LEU A 88 -4.34 12.24 3.54
CA LEU A 88 -3.01 12.83 3.40
C LEU A 88 -2.98 13.87 2.28
N LYS A 89 -3.61 13.58 1.14
CA LYS A 89 -3.74 14.55 0.03
C LYS A 89 -4.50 15.81 0.49
N ARG A 90 -5.63 15.66 1.18
CA ARG A 90 -6.40 16.79 1.75
C ARG A 90 -5.60 17.60 2.79
N ARG A 91 -4.66 16.97 3.49
CA ARG A 91 -3.75 17.62 4.44
C ARG A 91 -2.55 18.28 3.76
N HIS A 92 -2.56 18.37 2.42
CA HIS A 92 -1.47 18.93 1.62
C HIS A 92 -0.15 18.17 1.76
N PHE A 93 -0.15 16.83 1.76
CA PHE A 93 1.07 16.03 1.54
C PHE A 93 1.19 15.61 0.07
N SER A 94 2.37 15.73 -0.53
CA SER A 94 2.65 15.13 -1.84
C SER A 94 2.73 13.62 -1.64
N LEU A 95 2.04 12.87 -2.49
CA LEU A 95 2.07 11.41 -2.45
C LEU A 95 2.77 10.93 -3.71
N VAL A 96 3.61 9.91 -3.57
CA VAL A 96 4.20 9.17 -4.69
C VAL A 96 4.12 7.68 -4.36
N ILE A 97 3.74 6.86 -5.33
CA ILE A 97 3.82 5.40 -5.18
C ILE A 97 5.12 4.94 -5.82
N ILE A 98 5.90 4.14 -5.08
CA ILE A 98 7.16 3.55 -5.53
C ILE A 98 7.12 2.03 -5.34
N THR A 99 7.60 1.25 -6.30
CA THR A 99 7.53 -0.22 -6.26
C THR A 99 8.81 -0.84 -6.79
N SER A 100 9.17 -2.03 -6.29
CA SER A 100 10.29 -2.83 -6.77
C SER A 100 9.91 -3.80 -7.91
N ARG A 101 8.68 -3.72 -8.43
CA ARG A 101 8.25 -4.49 -9.61
C ARG A 101 9.14 -4.19 -10.82
N GLN A 102 9.37 -5.21 -11.64
CA GLN A 102 10.19 -5.09 -12.84
C GLN A 102 9.49 -4.24 -13.91
N GLN A 103 10.28 -3.53 -14.70
CA GLN A 103 9.78 -2.56 -15.69
C GLN A 103 8.79 -3.17 -16.70
N PHE A 104 8.96 -4.45 -17.08
CA PHE A 104 8.09 -5.07 -18.07
C PHE A 104 6.64 -5.28 -17.59
N VAL A 105 6.36 -5.21 -16.27
CA VAL A 105 4.99 -5.23 -15.72
C VAL A 105 4.47 -3.83 -15.36
N ALA A 106 5.16 -2.76 -15.80
CA ALA A 106 4.78 -1.39 -15.47
C ALA A 106 3.36 -1.04 -15.93
N GLU A 107 2.97 -1.45 -17.14
CA GLU A 107 1.63 -1.14 -17.67
C GLU A 107 0.52 -1.81 -16.85
N LYS A 108 0.66 -3.11 -16.55
CA LYS A 108 -0.29 -3.85 -15.70
C LYS A 108 -0.37 -3.23 -14.31
N THR A 109 0.78 -2.84 -13.76
CA THR A 109 0.86 -2.17 -12.46
C THR A 109 0.16 -0.81 -12.49
N LYS A 110 0.30 -0.06 -13.58
CA LYS A 110 -0.30 1.27 -13.72
C LYS A 110 -1.80 1.15 -13.79
N ARG A 111 -2.32 0.18 -14.54
CA ARG A 111 -3.74 -0.14 -14.59
C ARG A 111 -4.32 -0.48 -13.21
N PHE A 112 -3.59 -1.21 -12.37
CA PHE A 112 -4.00 -1.47 -10.99
C PHE A 112 -4.08 -0.17 -10.18
N VAL A 113 -3.04 0.67 -10.23
CA VAL A 113 -3.00 1.94 -9.48
C VAL A 113 -4.09 2.90 -9.95
N ASP A 114 -4.27 3.07 -11.25
CA ASP A 114 -5.30 3.96 -11.82
C ASP A 114 -6.71 3.50 -11.43
N ARG A 115 -6.93 2.19 -11.35
CA ARG A 115 -8.23 1.59 -10.95
C ARG A 115 -8.54 1.79 -9.47
N HIS A 116 -7.57 1.58 -8.59
CA HIS A 116 -7.81 1.51 -7.14
C HIS A 116 -7.39 2.76 -6.37
N TYR A 117 -6.48 3.56 -6.92
CA TYR A 117 -5.88 4.74 -6.30
C TYR A 117 -5.79 5.94 -7.27
N PRO A 118 -6.91 6.36 -7.91
CA PRO A 118 -6.91 7.38 -8.97
C PRO A 118 -6.44 8.77 -8.50
N ASP A 119 -6.45 9.03 -7.19
CA ASP A 119 -6.03 10.29 -6.59
C ASP A 119 -4.54 10.33 -6.21
N SER A 120 -3.78 9.25 -6.41
CA SER A 120 -2.34 9.24 -6.15
C SER A 120 -1.62 10.04 -7.25
N GLU A 121 -0.91 11.09 -6.86
CA GLU A 121 -0.07 11.85 -7.79
C GLU A 121 1.17 10.99 -8.10
N GLN A 122 1.56 10.91 -9.37
CA GLN A 122 2.82 10.32 -9.84
C GLN A 122 3.12 8.88 -9.36
N LEU A 123 3.01 7.95 -10.30
CA LEU A 123 3.57 6.61 -10.14
C LEU A 123 4.93 6.62 -10.83
N GLU A 124 6.01 6.67 -10.06
CA GLU A 124 7.35 6.64 -10.63
C GLU A 124 7.82 5.20 -10.75
N TYR A 125 7.88 4.72 -11.99
CA TYR A 125 8.48 3.44 -12.33
C TYR A 125 9.96 3.61 -12.55
N VAL A 126 10.75 3.22 -11.57
CA VAL A 126 12.20 3.26 -11.69
C VAL A 126 12.77 1.95 -11.17
N SER A 127 13.45 1.21 -12.05
CA SER A 127 14.24 0.03 -11.68
C SER A 127 15.55 0.47 -11.01
N LYS A 128 15.43 1.10 -9.83
CA LYS A 128 16.52 1.54 -8.97
C LYS A 128 16.21 1.14 -7.53
N PRO A 129 17.22 1.04 -6.65
CA PRO A 129 16.98 0.90 -5.22
C PRO A 129 16.09 2.02 -4.71
N LYS A 130 15.12 1.71 -3.84
CA LYS A 130 14.19 2.69 -3.29
C LYS A 130 14.87 3.85 -2.58
N SER A 131 15.99 3.59 -1.91
CA SER A 131 16.81 4.63 -1.28
C SER A 131 17.27 5.70 -2.27
N VAL A 132 17.65 5.32 -3.49
CA VAL A 132 18.06 6.25 -4.56
C VAL A 132 16.86 7.06 -5.05
N ILE A 133 15.73 6.39 -5.33
CA ILE A 133 14.50 7.04 -5.78
C ILE A 133 14.00 8.04 -4.73
N CYS A 134 13.96 7.64 -3.47
CA CYS A 134 13.57 8.49 -2.36
C CYS A 134 14.47 9.73 -2.22
N GLN A 135 15.78 9.58 -2.45
CA GLN A 135 16.71 10.69 -2.44
C GLN A 135 16.51 11.64 -3.65
N GLU A 136 16.29 11.10 -4.85
CA GLU A 136 16.05 11.87 -6.07
C GLU A 136 14.76 12.70 -5.98
N ILE A 137 13.69 12.13 -5.42
CA ILE A 137 12.39 12.80 -5.23
C ILE A 137 12.42 13.78 -4.05
N GLY A 138 13.25 13.53 -3.03
CA GLY A 138 13.22 14.27 -1.77
C GLY A 138 12.07 13.82 -0.87
N VAL A 139 11.96 12.50 -0.64
CA VAL A 139 10.96 11.89 0.23
C VAL A 139 11.24 12.22 1.69
N ASP A 140 10.21 12.69 2.41
CA ASP A 140 10.28 12.92 3.86
C ASP A 140 9.87 11.67 4.67
N VAL A 141 8.86 10.93 4.17
CA VAL A 141 8.30 9.75 4.84
C VAL A 141 8.15 8.60 3.85
N LEU A 142 8.60 7.41 4.21
CA LEU A 142 8.38 6.17 3.45
C LEU A 142 7.43 5.23 4.21
N ILE A 143 6.39 4.75 3.54
CA ILE A 143 5.52 3.66 4.01
C ILE A 143 5.87 2.42 3.20
N ASP A 144 6.42 1.39 3.84
CA ASP A 144 6.92 0.18 3.17
C ASP A 144 6.87 -0.98 4.16
N ASP A 145 6.69 -2.21 3.71
CA ASP A 145 6.63 -3.40 4.57
C ASP A 145 8.00 -4.11 4.69
N SER A 146 8.96 -3.76 3.83
CA SER A 146 10.30 -4.36 3.81
C SER A 146 11.22 -3.75 4.86
N LEU A 147 11.76 -4.63 5.71
CA LEU A 147 12.77 -4.26 6.69
C LEU A 147 14.10 -3.82 6.03
N GLU A 148 14.44 -4.38 4.87
CA GLU A 148 15.63 -3.99 4.10
C GLU A 148 15.49 -2.55 3.57
N HIS A 149 14.36 -2.23 2.94
CA HIS A 149 14.07 -0.87 2.49
C HIS A 149 14.03 0.12 3.65
N ALA A 150 13.45 -0.27 4.79
CA ALA A 150 13.40 0.55 5.99
C ALA A 150 14.81 0.89 6.48
N PHE A 151 15.72 -0.09 6.57
CA PHE A 151 17.09 0.17 6.99
C PHE A 151 17.81 1.09 6.00
N ASP A 152 17.74 0.79 4.71
CA ASP A 152 18.44 1.57 3.68
C ASP A 152 17.96 3.02 3.66
N CYS A 153 16.64 3.24 3.63
CA CYS A 153 16.06 4.58 3.56
C CYS A 153 16.22 5.35 4.88
N SER A 154 16.22 4.67 6.03
CA SER A 154 16.40 5.34 7.35
C SER A 154 17.76 6.04 7.47
N THR A 155 18.79 5.55 6.76
CA THR A 155 20.13 6.13 6.78
C THR A 155 20.20 7.50 6.09
N LEU A 156 19.20 7.82 5.27
CA LEU A 156 19.06 9.08 4.56
C LEU A 156 18.33 10.15 5.37
N GLY A 157 17.92 9.84 6.61
CA GLY A 157 17.15 10.74 7.46
C GLY A 157 15.66 10.79 7.12
N ILE A 158 15.16 9.82 6.33
CA ILE A 158 13.75 9.65 5.99
C ILE A 158 13.04 9.00 7.18
N ASP A 159 11.85 9.47 7.53
CA ASP A 159 10.99 8.81 8.51
C ASP A 159 10.32 7.58 7.88
N ILE A 160 10.47 6.41 8.49
CA ILE A 160 9.93 5.17 7.96
C ILE A 160 8.75 4.71 8.80
N LEU A 161 7.62 4.49 8.14
CA LEU A 161 6.44 3.83 8.68
C LEU A 161 6.43 2.39 8.17
N LEU A 162 7.10 1.50 8.90
CA LEU A 162 7.25 0.08 8.56
C LEU A 162 5.90 -0.62 8.71
N TYR A 163 5.23 -0.86 7.61
CA TYR A 163 3.87 -1.41 7.60
C TYR A 163 3.90 -2.92 7.86
N ASP A 164 3.11 -3.35 8.83
CA ASP A 164 3.03 -4.72 9.31
C ASP A 164 1.56 -5.09 9.49
N ARG A 165 0.89 -5.39 8.38
CA ARG A 165 -0.57 -5.53 8.35
C ARG A 165 -1.07 -6.48 9.43
N GLN A 166 -1.73 -5.95 10.45
CA GLN A 166 -2.24 -6.70 11.60
C GLN A 166 -1.18 -7.53 12.35
N GLY A 167 0.10 -7.19 12.24
CA GLY A 167 1.18 -7.93 12.88
C GLY A 167 1.58 -9.24 12.18
N GLN A 168 1.16 -9.47 10.94
CA GLN A 168 1.29 -10.77 10.27
C GLN A 168 2.56 -10.93 9.42
N TYR A 169 3.30 -9.85 9.14
CA TYR A 169 4.40 -9.85 8.18
C TYR A 169 5.70 -10.33 8.81
N ILE A 170 5.87 -11.64 8.97
CA ILE A 170 7.01 -12.25 9.68
C ILE A 170 8.37 -11.78 9.14
N TRP A 171 8.49 -11.51 7.83
CA TRP A 171 9.71 -11.03 7.19
C TRP A 171 10.20 -9.69 7.74
N ASN A 172 9.30 -8.88 8.31
CA ASN A 172 9.67 -7.59 8.87
C ASN A 172 10.00 -7.64 10.38
N HIS A 173 10.04 -8.83 10.99
CA HIS A 173 10.38 -9.07 12.41
C HIS A 173 11.70 -9.86 12.55
N ASP A 174 12.84 -9.18 12.47
CA ASP A 174 14.16 -9.82 12.57
C ASP A 174 14.38 -10.60 13.88
N ASP A 175 13.81 -10.14 15.00
CA ASP A 175 13.91 -10.84 16.28
C ASP A 175 13.15 -12.19 16.28
N ILE A 176 12.01 -12.27 15.60
CA ILE A 176 11.23 -13.49 15.41
C ILE A 176 12.00 -14.45 14.50
N LEU A 177 12.54 -13.96 13.39
CA LEU A 177 13.35 -14.76 12.45
C LEU A 177 14.55 -15.39 13.17
N ARG A 178 15.29 -14.60 13.96
CA ARG A 178 16.43 -15.10 14.74
C ARG A 178 16.04 -16.17 15.75
N LYS A 179 14.93 -16.01 16.48
CA LYS A 179 14.44 -17.01 17.45
C LYS A 179 14.12 -18.33 16.76
N ARG A 180 13.45 -18.30 15.60
CA ARG A 180 13.16 -19.51 14.79
C ARG A 180 14.45 -20.18 14.33
N HIS A 181 15.41 -19.42 13.81
CA HIS A 181 16.70 -19.97 13.40
C HIS A 181 17.48 -20.59 14.56
N ALA A 182 17.51 -19.94 15.72
CA ALA A 182 18.21 -20.46 16.91
C ALA A 182 17.59 -21.74 17.47
N GLN A 183 16.28 -21.96 17.28
CA GLN A 183 15.59 -23.19 17.69
C GLN A 183 15.86 -24.37 16.75
N HIS A 184 16.16 -24.10 15.47
CA HIS A 184 16.32 -25.14 14.44
C HIS A 184 17.78 -25.38 14.00
N SER A 185 18.77 -24.64 14.51
CA SER A 185 20.17 -24.82 14.14
C SER A 185 21.02 -25.41 15.27
N ALA A 186 21.64 -26.58 15.01
CA ALA A 186 22.84 -27.02 15.72
C ALA A 186 24.00 -26.03 15.41
N PRO A 187 25.01 -25.86 16.28
CA PRO A 187 25.98 -24.77 16.18
C PRO A 187 27.02 -25.04 15.08
N THR A 188 26.64 -24.85 13.82
CA THR A 188 27.51 -25.03 12.64
C THR A 188 27.67 -23.76 11.80
N LEU A 189 27.46 -22.59 12.39
CA LEU A 189 27.83 -21.32 11.73
C LEU A 189 29.33 -21.05 11.90
N THR A 190 30.04 -20.95 10.78
CA THR A 190 31.43 -20.49 10.70
C THR A 190 31.55 -19.04 11.19
N SER A 191 32.75 -18.64 11.65
CA SER A 191 32.97 -17.33 12.28
C SER A 191 32.62 -16.15 11.37
N THR A 192 32.79 -16.31 10.05
CA THR A 192 32.43 -15.31 9.04
C THR A 192 30.91 -15.13 8.93
N SER A 193 30.14 -16.22 8.94
CA SER A 193 28.68 -16.16 8.91
C SER A 193 28.10 -15.53 10.18
N ARG A 194 28.72 -15.78 11.36
CA ARG A 194 28.34 -15.05 12.60
C ARG A 194 28.54 -13.55 12.47
N ARG A 195 29.61 -13.11 11.79
CA ARG A 195 29.96 -11.70 11.68
C ARG A 195 28.96 -10.92 10.84
N LEU A 196 28.45 -11.52 9.76
CA LEU A 196 27.37 -10.94 8.93
C LEU A 196 26.00 -11.00 9.65
N TYR A 197 25.69 -12.08 10.37
CA TYR A 197 24.47 -12.20 11.20
C TYR A 197 24.37 -11.18 12.34
N HIS A 198 25.50 -10.61 12.77
CA HIS A 198 25.56 -9.63 13.85
C HIS A 198 25.59 -8.18 13.36
N GLN A 199 25.56 -7.91 12.05
CA GLN A 199 25.61 -6.55 11.51
C GLN A 199 24.24 -5.88 11.36
N THR A 200 23.14 -6.61 11.41
CA THR A 200 21.80 -6.01 11.50
C THR A 200 21.58 -5.41 12.90
N PRO A 201 21.17 -4.13 13.01
CA PRO A 201 20.91 -3.48 14.29
C PRO A 201 19.92 -4.28 15.15
N ARG A 202 20.21 -4.44 16.44
CA ARG A 202 19.34 -5.15 17.40
C ARG A 202 18.00 -4.44 17.66
N GLU A 203 17.94 -3.15 17.37
CA GLU A 203 16.79 -2.28 17.58
C GLU A 203 16.58 -1.46 16.30
N LEU A 204 15.32 -1.22 15.95
CA LEU A 204 14.96 -0.32 14.86
C LEU A 204 15.58 1.06 15.12
N SER A 205 16.02 1.75 14.06
CA SER A 205 16.51 3.12 14.20
C SER A 205 15.40 4.02 14.73
N LYS A 206 15.77 5.16 15.34
CA LYS A 206 14.81 6.06 16.00
C LYS A 206 13.73 6.61 15.06
N ASN A 207 14.02 6.65 13.76
CA ASN A 207 13.15 7.12 12.68
C ASN A 207 12.41 5.97 11.97
N VAL A 208 12.45 4.73 12.48
CA VAL A 208 11.67 3.61 11.94
C VAL A 208 10.60 3.23 12.95
N HIS A 209 9.34 3.36 12.54
CA HIS A 209 8.18 3.11 13.36
C HIS A 209 7.31 2.04 12.73
N ARG A 210 7.12 0.92 13.44
CA ARG A 210 6.23 -0.15 12.97
C ARG A 210 4.76 0.26 13.12
N MET A 211 3.97 0.04 12.08
CA MET A 211 2.55 0.38 12.01
C MET A 211 1.75 -0.85 11.61
N THR A 212 0.75 -1.22 12.39
CA THR A 212 -0.06 -2.42 12.15
C THR A 212 -1.28 -2.19 11.27
N SER A 213 -1.65 -0.94 11.04
CA SER A 213 -2.79 -0.55 10.20
C SER A 213 -2.62 0.84 9.61
N TRP A 214 -3.33 1.11 8.52
CA TRP A 214 -3.39 2.47 7.94
C TRP A 214 -4.02 3.51 8.89
N LYS A 215 -4.80 3.08 9.87
CA LYS A 215 -5.30 3.96 10.94
C LYS A 215 -4.19 4.43 11.87
N GLU A 216 -3.19 3.60 12.16
CA GLU A 216 -2.01 4.00 12.93
C GLU A 216 -1.10 4.92 12.10
N ILE A 217 -0.93 4.62 10.81
CA ILE A 217 -0.19 5.47 9.86
C ILE A 217 -0.77 6.87 9.85
N ILE A 218 -2.08 7.04 9.61
CA ILE A 218 -2.69 8.38 9.50
C ILE A 218 -2.65 9.17 10.81
N ALA A 219 -2.52 8.48 11.96
CA ALA A 219 -2.38 9.09 13.27
C ALA A 219 -1.00 9.73 13.49
N GLN A 220 0.03 9.31 12.74
CA GLN A 220 1.36 9.94 12.79
C GLN A 220 1.39 11.33 12.15
N PHE A 221 0.41 11.64 11.29
CA PHE A 221 0.37 12.91 10.58
C PHE A 221 -0.50 13.93 11.33
N PRO A 222 -0.08 15.20 11.38
CA PRO A 222 -0.85 16.25 12.04
C PRO A 222 -2.26 16.35 11.44
N LYS A 223 -3.26 16.54 12.31
CA LYS A 223 -4.62 16.85 11.86
C LYS A 223 -4.63 18.29 11.31
N PRO A 224 -5.44 18.58 10.28
CA PRO A 224 -5.63 19.94 9.85
C PRO A 224 -6.13 20.78 11.03
N SER A 225 -5.62 22.00 11.17
CA SER A 225 -6.09 22.91 12.21
C SER A 225 -7.58 23.11 12.05
N SER A 226 -8.38 22.71 13.05
CA SER A 226 -9.81 22.94 13.02
C SER A 226 -10.07 24.43 12.82
N PRO A 227 -10.91 24.84 11.84
CA PRO A 227 -11.33 26.23 11.71
C PRO A 227 -12.07 26.70 12.98
N LEU A 228 -12.62 25.76 13.76
CA LEU A 228 -13.25 26.01 15.06
C LEU A 228 -12.27 26.05 16.23
N ARG A 229 -10.94 25.87 16.02
CA ARG A 229 -9.97 25.95 17.14
C ARG A 229 -9.95 27.31 17.84
N PHE A 230 -10.50 28.32 17.17
CA PHE A 230 -10.63 29.69 17.67
C PHE A 230 -12.07 30.06 18.06
N CYS A 231 -13.03 29.13 17.92
CA CYS A 231 -14.39 29.36 18.35
C CYS A 231 -14.50 29.09 19.85
N TYR A 232 -14.62 30.16 20.62
CA TYR A 232 -14.98 30.11 22.03
C TYR A 232 -16.50 29.98 22.11
N PHE A 233 -16.99 28.84 22.59
CA PHE A 233 -18.41 28.73 22.96
C PHE A 233 -18.56 29.34 24.35
N ALA A 234 -19.34 30.41 24.46
CA ALA A 234 -19.75 30.92 25.76
C ALA A 234 -20.58 29.83 26.43
N ASN A 235 -20.18 29.37 27.61
CA ASN A 235 -21.06 28.55 28.43
C ASN A 235 -22.27 29.43 28.79
N GLU A 236 -23.42 29.16 28.21
CA GLU A 236 -24.71 29.62 28.74
C GLU A 236 -24.98 28.86 30.04
N SER A 237 -24.23 29.23 31.08
CA SER A 237 -24.45 28.74 32.45
C SER A 237 -24.19 29.86 33.45
N GLU A 238 -24.60 31.08 33.13
CA GLU A 238 -24.79 32.18 34.07
C GLU A 238 -25.96 33.07 33.59
N ALA A 239 -27.17 32.50 33.59
CA ALA A 239 -28.39 33.27 33.68
C ALA A 239 -29.29 32.58 34.70
N GLU A 240 -29.41 33.23 35.85
CA GLU A 240 -30.12 32.81 37.05
C GLU A 240 -31.62 32.62 36.83
N GLY A 241 -32.24 31.79 37.68
CA GLY A 241 -33.58 32.04 38.18
C GLY A 241 -34.68 31.09 37.71
N GLU A 242 -34.93 30.06 38.52
CA GLU A 242 -36.24 29.53 38.94
C GLU A 242 -37.42 29.57 37.95
N GLU A 243 -37.91 28.38 37.56
CA GLU A 243 -39.26 27.95 37.93
C GLU A 243 -39.42 26.44 37.67
N GLU A 244 -39.91 25.74 38.69
CA GLU A 244 -40.36 24.35 38.63
C GLU A 244 -41.61 24.26 37.76
N ASP A 245 -41.73 23.23 36.91
CA ASP A 245 -42.99 22.51 36.87
C ASP A 245 -42.86 21.09 36.30
N SER A 246 -43.61 20.21 36.94
CA SER A 246 -43.61 18.75 36.76
C SER A 246 -44.45 18.34 35.55
N CYS A 247 -44.06 17.28 34.83
CA CYS A 247 -45.00 16.30 34.30
C CYS A 247 -44.28 15.06 33.79
N ASP A 248 -44.51 13.96 34.50
CA ASP A 248 -44.18 12.59 34.17
C ASP A 248 -45.14 12.07 33.09
N SER A 249 -44.62 11.40 32.05
CA SER A 249 -45.33 10.31 31.37
C SER A 249 -44.43 9.57 30.39
N GLU A 250 -44.08 8.34 30.77
CA GLU A 250 -43.75 7.25 29.85
C GLU A 250 -44.92 6.97 28.89
N GLN A 251 -44.62 6.71 27.61
CA GLN A 251 -45.17 5.56 26.88
C GLN A 251 -44.48 5.34 25.52
N ASN A 252 -43.92 4.14 25.38
CA ASN A 252 -43.64 3.47 24.10
C ASN A 252 -44.94 3.28 23.29
N TYR A 253 -44.87 3.30 21.95
CA TYR A 253 -45.49 2.30 21.06
C TYR A 253 -45.15 2.55 19.56
N PHE A 254 -44.60 1.49 18.92
CA PHE A 254 -44.77 0.98 17.55
C PHE A 254 -44.26 1.69 16.28
N ASP A 255 -43.30 0.98 15.63
CA ASP A 255 -43.26 0.49 14.24
C ASP A 255 -43.96 1.23 13.08
N THR A 256 -43.12 1.69 12.13
CA THR A 256 -43.10 1.66 10.62
C THR A 256 -44.40 1.44 9.79
N PRO A 257 -44.51 1.76 8.46
CA PRO A 257 -43.46 1.98 7.44
C PRO A 257 -43.72 3.06 6.32
N ASN A 258 -42.68 3.28 5.48
CA ASN A 258 -42.64 3.70 4.05
C ASN A 258 -43.79 4.51 3.40
N TYR A 259 -43.48 5.64 2.75
CA TYR A 259 -43.80 5.90 1.32
C TYR A 259 -43.12 7.18 0.76
N TYR A 260 -43.26 7.38 -0.56
CA TYR A 260 -42.40 7.85 -1.67
C TYR A 260 -41.83 9.30 -1.66
N GLY A 261 -40.91 9.75 -2.53
CA GLY A 261 -40.29 9.23 -3.76
C GLY A 261 -40.07 10.38 -4.77
N TYR A 262 -39.04 10.30 -5.63
CA TYR A 262 -38.87 11.04 -6.89
C TYR A 262 -37.98 10.16 -7.78
N GLU A 263 -38.53 9.45 -8.78
CA GLU A 263 -38.80 9.84 -10.18
C GLU A 263 -37.56 10.05 -11.07
N THR A 264 -37.63 9.32 -12.18
CA THR A 264 -36.68 8.98 -13.25
C THR A 264 -36.59 10.06 -14.33
N ILE A 265 -35.48 10.08 -15.07
CA ILE A 265 -35.45 10.57 -16.46
C ILE A 265 -34.79 9.50 -17.32
N GLU A 266 -35.58 8.97 -18.25
CA GLU A 266 -35.17 8.18 -19.41
C GLU A 266 -34.89 9.10 -20.59
N VAL A 267 -33.90 8.77 -21.42
CA VAL A 267 -33.89 8.93 -22.89
C VAL A 267 -32.76 8.04 -23.43
N GLU A 268 -33.10 6.85 -23.93
CA GLU A 268 -33.35 6.50 -25.36
C GLU A 268 -32.12 5.82 -26.00
N GLU A 269 -32.24 4.51 -26.14
CA GLU A 269 -31.49 3.69 -27.09
C GLU A 269 -31.99 3.95 -28.52
N MET A 270 -31.07 3.98 -29.48
CA MET A 270 -31.37 3.66 -30.87
C MET A 270 -30.38 2.60 -31.37
N SER A 271 -30.96 1.52 -31.85
CA SER A 271 -30.39 0.42 -32.63
C SER A 271 -29.83 0.88 -33.97
N GLU A 272 -28.84 0.16 -34.50
CA GLU A 272 -28.90 -0.47 -35.83
C GLU A 272 -27.68 -1.40 -36.03
N GLU A 273 -27.98 -2.63 -36.45
CA GLU A 273 -27.05 -3.65 -36.90
C GLU A 273 -26.68 -3.35 -38.37
N GLU A 274 -25.40 -3.41 -38.75
CA GLU A 274 -24.98 -3.85 -40.09
C GLU A 274 -23.65 -4.61 -39.99
N GLU A 275 -23.61 -5.77 -40.65
CA GLU A 275 -22.47 -6.65 -40.84
C GLU A 275 -21.55 -6.14 -41.97
N GLU A 276 -20.36 -6.74 -42.03
CA GLU A 276 -19.50 -6.98 -43.21
C GLU A 276 -18.12 -6.30 -43.29
N GLU A 277 -17.15 -7.22 -43.39
CA GLU A 277 -15.93 -7.24 -44.22
C GLU A 277 -14.57 -6.79 -43.65
N GLU A 278 -13.66 -7.76 -43.77
CA GLU A 278 -12.21 -7.74 -43.54
C GLU A 278 -11.51 -6.88 -44.58
N GLU A 279 -10.58 -6.00 -44.17
CA GLU A 279 -9.40 -5.69 -44.99
C GLU A 279 -8.17 -5.50 -44.08
N GLU A 280 -7.13 -6.28 -44.39
CA GLU A 280 -5.78 -6.15 -43.85
C GLU A 280 -5.12 -4.90 -44.45
N GLU A 281 -4.67 -3.96 -43.61
CA GLU A 281 -3.67 -2.97 -44.01
C GLU A 281 -2.49 -3.00 -43.03
N GLU A 282 -1.36 -3.53 -43.53
CA GLU A 282 -0.03 -3.31 -42.99
C GLU A 282 0.34 -1.82 -43.13
N GLU A 283 0.33 -1.06 -42.04
CA GLU A 283 0.98 0.26 -41.99
C GLU A 283 2.30 0.23 -41.21
N GLU A 284 3.35 0.39 -42.00
CA GLU A 284 4.76 0.57 -41.69
C GLU A 284 4.99 1.84 -40.85
N TYR A 285 5.41 1.68 -39.59
CA TYR A 285 5.82 2.81 -38.75
C TYR A 285 7.31 3.16 -38.93
N PRO A 286 7.66 4.44 -39.18
CA PRO A 286 9.04 4.85 -39.40
C PRO A 286 9.87 4.85 -38.10
N LEU A 287 11.01 4.17 -38.19
CA LEU A 287 12.14 4.17 -37.24
C LEU A 287 12.61 5.60 -36.94
N TYR A 288 12.20 6.15 -35.79
CA TYR A 288 13.00 7.17 -35.11
C TYR A 288 13.82 6.53 -33.99
N ARG A 289 15.11 6.40 -34.29
CA ARG A 289 16.17 6.07 -33.35
C ARG A 289 16.20 7.11 -32.22
N ASP A 290 15.98 6.69 -31.00
CA ASP A 290 16.81 7.20 -29.90
C ASP A 290 17.27 6.04 -29.02
N ASN A 291 18.58 5.89 -28.99
CA ASN A 291 19.31 4.85 -28.30
C ASN A 291 19.29 5.15 -26.80
N ARG A 292 18.64 4.30 -26.01
CA ARG A 292 19.01 4.04 -24.61
C ARG A 292 18.30 2.79 -24.08
N VAL A 293 18.87 1.65 -24.43
CA VAL A 293 18.59 0.35 -23.79
C VAL A 293 19.17 0.39 -22.38
N TRP A 294 18.38 0.06 -21.37
CA TRP A 294 18.89 -0.46 -20.09
C TRP A 294 17.99 -1.61 -19.63
N VAL A 295 18.67 -2.73 -19.38
CA VAL A 295 18.17 -3.99 -18.81
C VAL A 295 17.78 -3.78 -17.35
#